data_AF-A0A954QWP4-F1
#
_entry.id   AF-A0A954QWP4-F1
#
_cell.length_a   1.000
_cell.length_b   1.000
_cell.length_c   1.000
_cell.angle_alpha   90.00
_cell.angle_beta   90.00
_cell.angle_gamma   90.00
#
_symmetry.space_group_name_H-M   'P 1'
#
loop_
_entity.id
_entity.type
_entity.pdbx_description
1 polymer ?
#
loop_
_entity_poly.entity_id
_entity_poly.type
_entity_poly.pdbx_seq_one_letter_code
_entity_poly.pdbx_strand_id
1 'polypeptide(L)' 'MLHHATRRDFLRNIGVGAATLPFVLNLPSLGWANTQARKKRMVVMFSPNGVVPSQFWPDEDGESFALKESLKPLEP' A
#
# COMPACT_ATOMS: atom_id res chain seq x y z
N MET A 1 30.44 -6.48 45.76
CA MET A 1 30.30 -5.80 44.46
C MET A 1 29.10 -4.88 44.54
N LEU A 2 29.30 -3.57 44.59
CA LEU A 2 28.20 -2.61 44.59
C LEU A 2 27.58 -2.63 43.19
N HIS A 3 26.39 -3.21 43.05
CA HIS A 3 25.61 -3.10 41.83
C HIS A 3 25.21 -1.62 41.69
N HIS A 4 25.83 -0.90 40.76
CA HIS A 4 25.37 0.43 40.39
C HIS A 4 24.03 0.26 39.68
N ALA A 5 22.94 0.43 40.42
CA ALA A 5 21.59 0.42 39.85
C ALA A 5 21.49 1.60 38.87
N THR A 6 21.34 1.30 37.59
CA THR A 6 21.15 2.35 36.59
C THR A 6 19.74 2.91 36.69
N ARG A 7 19.49 4.11 36.16
CA ARG A 7 18.14 4.69 36.09
C ARG A 7 17.15 3.75 35.40
N ARG A 8 17.63 2.96 34.42
CA ARG A 8 16.86 1.93 33.73
C ARG A 8 16.49 0.77 34.66
N ASP A 9 17.41 0.30 35.48
CA ASP A 9 17.16 -0.80 36.44
C ASP A 9 16.15 -0.36 37.51
N PHE A 10 16.25 0.88 37.97
CA PHE A 10 15.25 1.47 38.86
C PHE A 10 13.85 1.47 38.22
N LEU A 11 13.71 2.07 37.02
CA LEU A 11 12.42 2.13 36.30
C LEU A 11 11.82 0.75 35.99
N ARG A 12 12.66 -0.24 35.70
CA ARG A 12 12.25 -1.63 35.49
C ARG A 12 11.72 -2.26 36.77
N ASN A 13 12.43 -2.07 37.89
CA ASN A 13 12.09 -2.69 39.17
C ASN A 13 10.87 -2.06 39.85
N ILE A 14 10.62 -0.76 39.63
CA ILE A 14 9.41 -0.09 40.14
C ILE A 14 8.16 -0.37 39.28
N GLY A 15 8.28 -1.20 38.24
CA GLY A 15 7.13 -1.67 37.46
C GLY A 15 6.48 -0.61 36.58
N VAL A 16 7.18 0.48 36.23
CA VAL A 16 6.64 1.53 35.33
C VAL A 16 6.20 0.94 33.99
N GLY A 17 6.94 -0.05 33.47
CA GLY A 17 6.55 -0.76 32.25
C GLY A 17 5.28 -1.60 32.39
N ALA A 18 4.97 -2.11 33.59
CA ALA A 18 3.70 -2.78 33.85
C ALA A 18 2.56 -1.76 34.03
N ALA A 19 2.85 -0.57 34.57
CA ALA A 19 1.88 0.51 34.72
C ALA A 19 1.41 1.09 33.38
N THR A 20 2.20 0.95 32.30
CA THR A 20 1.78 1.36 30.95
C THR A 20 0.95 0.31 30.22
N LEU A 21 0.87 -0.92 30.74
CA LEU A 21 0.19 -2.04 30.09
C LEU A 21 -1.29 -1.75 29.74
N PRO A 22 -2.13 -1.14 30.60
CA PRO A 22 -3.51 -0.82 30.25
C PRO A 22 -3.63 0.12 29.05
N PHE A 23 -2.67 1.04 28.87
CA PHE A 23 -2.65 1.98 27.75
C PHE A 23 -2.22 1.28 26.46
N VAL A 24 -1.20 0.41 26.52
CA VAL A 24 -0.75 -0.39 25.36
C VAL A 24 -1.84 -1.36 24.91
N LEU A 25 -2.50 -2.03 25.85
CA LEU A 25 -3.59 -2.97 25.56
C LEU A 25 -4.87 -2.29 25.06
N ASN A 26 -5.01 -0.98 25.22
CA ASN A 26 -6.12 -0.22 24.66
C ASN A 26 -5.80 0.42 23.30
N LEU A 27 -4.61 0.17 22.73
CA LEU A 27 -4.27 0.63 21.38
C LEU A 27 -5.12 -0.11 20.34
N PRO A 28 -5.58 0.57 19.27
CA PRO A 28 -6.38 -0.04 18.21
C PRO A 28 -5.78 -1.31 17.60
N SER A 29 -4.46 -1.36 17.46
CA SER A 29 -3.74 -2.49 16.87
C SER A 29 -3.60 -3.70 17.80
N LEU A 30 -3.78 -3.53 19.12
CA LEU A 30 -3.51 -4.56 20.12
C LEU A 30 -4.78 -4.95 20.91
N GLY A 31 -5.65 -3.98 21.21
CA GLY A 31 -6.87 -4.16 22.02
C GLY A 31 -8.13 -4.46 21.23
N TRP A 32 -8.17 -4.13 19.94
CA TRP A 32 -9.38 -4.23 19.12
C TRP A 32 -9.38 -5.47 18.20
N ALA A 33 -8.67 -6.52 18.59
CA ALA A 33 -8.64 -7.80 17.86
C ALA A 33 -10.04 -8.43 17.68
N ASN A 34 -11.01 -8.05 18.53
CA ASN A 34 -12.39 -8.52 18.45
C ASN A 34 -13.34 -7.55 17.71
N THR A 35 -12.84 -6.41 17.22
CA THR A 35 -13.63 -5.45 16.44
C THR A 35 -13.55 -5.86 14.96
N GLN A 36 -14.15 -6.99 14.63
CA GLN A 36 -14.13 -7.50 13.26
C GLN A 36 -14.97 -6.57 12.39
N ALA A 37 -14.32 -5.72 11.59
CA ALA A 37 -15.03 -4.88 10.63
C ALA A 37 -15.88 -5.77 9.70
N ARG A 38 -17.11 -5.33 9.41
CA ARG A 38 -18.02 -6.03 8.50
C ARG A 38 -17.32 -6.33 7.18
N LYS A 39 -17.35 -7.59 6.72
CA LYS A 39 -16.74 -8.03 5.46
C LYS A 39 -17.17 -7.12 4.31
N LYS A 40 -16.22 -6.48 3.64
CA LYS A 40 -16.47 -5.65 2.45
C LYS A 40 -16.15 -6.46 1.20
N ARG A 41 -16.98 -6.33 0.16
CA ARG A 41 -16.71 -6.90 -1.16
C ARG A 41 -15.78 -5.93 -1.90
N MET A 42 -14.55 -6.35 -2.18
CA MET A 42 -13.61 -5.57 -2.97
C MET A 42 -13.86 -5.84 -4.45
N VAL A 43 -14.10 -4.78 -5.22
CA VAL A 43 -14.11 -4.84 -6.69
C VAL A 43 -12.87 -4.11 -7.16
N VAL A 44 -11.94 -4.84 -7.79
CA VAL A 44 -10.78 -4.26 -8.45
C VAL A 44 -11.10 -4.21 -9.93
N MET A 45 -11.34 -3.02 -10.47
CA MET A 45 -11.59 -2.81 -11.89
C MET A 45 -10.32 -2.25 -12.52
N PHE A 46 -9.67 -3.05 -13.34
CA PHE A 46 -8.61 -2.57 -14.22
C PHE A 46 -9.25 -2.16 -15.54
N SER A 47 -9.28 -0.85 -15.81
CA SER A 47 -9.60 -0.33 -17.13
C SER A 47 -8.28 -0.09 -17.85
N PRO A 48 -7.83 -1.00 -18.73
CA PRO A 48 -6.66 -0.72 -19.54
C PRO A 48 -6.97 0.51 -20.39
N ASN A 49 -6.15 1.55 -20.29
CA ASN A 49 -6.01 2.53 -21.36
C ASN A 49 -5.28 1.85 -22.54
N GLY A 50 -5.89 0.80 -23.08
CA GLY A 50 -5.34 -0.05 -24.11
C GLY A 50 -5.65 0.53 -25.48
N VAL A 51 -4.61 0.71 -26.28
CA VAL A 51 -4.76 0.89 -27.73
C VAL A 51 -5.40 -0.36 -28.32
N VAL A 52 -6.41 -0.18 -29.18
CA VAL A 52 -6.98 -1.28 -29.97
C VAL A 52 -5.91 -1.69 -30.99
N PRO A 53 -5.28 -2.87 -30.89
CA PRO A 53 -4.08 -3.17 -31.67
C PRO A 53 -4.29 -3.06 -33.19
N SER A 54 -5.48 -3.44 -33.66
CA SER A 54 -5.86 -3.32 -35.08
C SER A 54 -5.98 -1.88 -35.57
N GLN A 55 -6.17 -0.91 -34.68
CA GLN A 55 -6.24 0.52 -34.99
C GLN A 55 -4.91 1.25 -34.74
N PHE A 56 -3.96 0.63 -34.05
CA PHE A 56 -2.67 1.25 -33.70
C PHE A 56 -1.53 0.82 -34.62
N TRP A 57 -1.43 -0.47 -34.95
CA TRP A 57 -0.31 -0.99 -35.76
C TRP A 57 -0.54 -0.80 -37.26
N PRO A 58 0.47 -0.40 -38.05
CA PRO A 58 0.37 -0.32 -39.51
C PRO A 58 0.10 -1.69 -40.15
N ASP A 59 -0.57 -1.69 -41.30
CA ASP A 59 -0.77 -2.92 -42.11
C ASP A 59 0.34 -3.10 -43.16
N GLU A 60 1.18 -2.07 -43.36
CA GLU A 60 2.21 -1.96 -44.40
C GLU A 60 3.60 -1.93 -43.76
N ASP A 61 4.58 -2.56 -44.42
CA ASP A 61 6.00 -2.53 -44.01
C ASP A 61 6.78 -1.46 -44.80
N GLY A 62 7.68 -0.74 -44.13
CA GLY A 62 8.61 0.22 -44.76
C GLY A 62 8.42 1.67 -44.30
N GLU A 63 9.13 2.61 -44.94
CA GLU A 63 9.12 4.04 -44.58
C GLU A 63 7.84 4.78 -44.96
N SER A 64 7.06 4.22 -45.90
CA SER A 64 5.79 4.76 -46.37
C SER A 64 4.66 3.89 -45.87
N PHE A 65 4.10 4.24 -44.70
CA PHE A 65 2.92 3.59 -44.14
C PHE A 65 1.84 4.63 -43.86
N ALA A 66 0.58 4.26 -44.08
CA ALA A 66 -0.55 5.12 -43.72
C ALA A 66 -0.82 5.10 -42.20
N LEU A 67 -1.04 6.28 -41.60
CA LEU A 67 -1.48 6.38 -40.21
C LEU A 67 -2.97 5.99 -40.10
N LYS A 68 -3.27 5.09 -39.17
CA LYS A 68 -4.66 4.70 -38.84
C LYS A 68 -5.37 5.79 -38.05
N GLU A 69 -6.69 5.68 -37.91
CA GLU A 69 -7.54 6.70 -37.28
C GLU A 69 -7.02 7.20 -35.91
N SER A 70 -6.56 6.28 -35.05
CA SER A 70 -6.03 6.65 -33.73
C SER A 70 -4.72 7.43 -33.75
N LEU A 71 -4.02 7.43 -34.89
CA LEU A 71 -2.74 8.09 -35.11
C LEU A 71 -2.84 9.30 -36.04
N LYS A 72 -4.00 9.58 -36.65
CA LYS A 72 -4.23 10.76 -37.50
C LYS A 72 -3.78 12.09 -36.88
N PRO A 73 -3.93 12.34 -35.56
CA PRO A 73 -3.40 13.58 -34.95
C PRO A 73 -1.88 13.75 -35.04
N LEU A 74 -1.14 12.72 -35.45
CA LEU A 74 0.31 12.75 -35.65
C LEU A 74 0.70 12.98 -37.12
N GLU A 75 -0.28 13.15 -38.02
CA GLU A 75 -0.03 13.60 -39.39
C GLU A 75 0.53 15.05 -39.37
N PRO A 76 1.51 15.37 -40.23
CA PRO A 76 2.17 16.68 -40.27
C PRO A 76 1.28 17.83 -40.76
#